data_AF-A0A310SDV7-F1
#
_entry.id   AF-A0A310SDV7-F1
#
_cell.length_a   1.000
_cell.length_b   1.000
_cell.length_c   1.000
_cell.angle_alpha   90.00
_cell.angle_beta   90.00
_cell.angle_gamma   90.00
#
_symmetry.space_group_name_H-M   'P 1'
#
loop_
_entity.id
_entity.type
_entity.pdbx_description
1 polymer ?
#
loop_
_entity_poly.entity_id
_entity_poly.type
_entity_poly.pdbx_seq_one_letter_code
_entity_poly.pdbx_strand_id
1 'polypeptide(L)'
;MANAGEDDNGSQFFFTLGSQLDLPNKRSIFGYDTGETIYDMLELEQALVDEIDRPLYAPKMIQAELLNNPFPDIIPRIIVQESEEVKDRNKVKIIYVCSIYP
;
A
#
# COMPACT_ATOMS: atom_id res chain seq x y z
N MET A 1 -8.83 0.38 -4.86
CA MET A 1 -7.67 0.08 -5.73
C MET A 1 -7.53 1.18 -6.75
N ALA A 2 -6.31 1.66 -6.99
CA ALA A 2 -6.02 2.58 -8.09
C ALA A 2 -5.91 1.79 -9.39
N ASN A 3 -6.42 2.35 -10.48
CA ASN A 3 -6.35 1.78 -11.83
C ASN A 3 -6.43 2.91 -12.88
N ALA A 4 -5.93 2.65 -14.09
CA ALA A 4 -6.07 3.57 -15.23
C ALA A 4 -7.24 3.19 -16.16
N GLY A 5 -7.88 2.04 -15.93
CA GLY A 5 -8.98 1.52 -16.72
C GLY A 5 -9.68 0.32 -16.07
N GLU A 6 -10.58 -0.31 -16.83
CA GLU A 6 -11.20 -1.58 -16.46
C GLU A 6 -10.15 -2.69 -16.40
N ASP A 7 -10.26 -3.57 -15.40
CA ASP A 7 -9.36 -4.71 -15.17
C ASP A 7 -7.85 -4.38 -15.06
N ASP A 8 -7.49 -3.13 -14.74
CA ASP A 8 -6.11 -2.64 -14.62
C ASP A 8 -5.69 -2.46 -13.14
N ASN A 9 -6.09 -3.39 -12.27
CA ASN A 9 -5.72 -3.32 -10.85
C ASN A 9 -4.30 -3.87 -10.65
N GLY A 10 -3.37 -3.00 -10.26
CA GLY A 10 -2.01 -3.37 -9.83
C GLY A 10 -1.89 -3.49 -8.31
N SER A 11 -0.75 -3.05 -7.77
CA SER A 11 -0.50 -2.97 -6.32
C SER A 11 -0.81 -1.61 -5.71
N GLN A 12 -1.12 -0.60 -6.53
CA GLN A 12 -1.40 0.76 -6.06
C GLN A 12 -2.80 0.84 -5.46
N PHE A 13 -2.90 1.41 -4.26
CA PHE A 13 -4.15 1.67 -3.57
C PHE A 13 -4.15 3.09 -3.00
N PHE A 14 -5.31 3.52 -2.54
CA PHE A 14 -5.51 4.83 -1.92
C PHE A 14 -6.54 4.70 -0.80
N PHE A 15 -6.47 5.63 0.14
CA PHE A 15 -7.46 5.81 1.19
C PHE A 15 -8.44 6.90 0.79
N THR A 16 -9.70 6.76 1.21
CA THR A 16 -10.69 7.83 1.08
C THR A 16 -10.78 8.57 2.41
N LEU A 17 -10.38 9.85 2.41
CA LEU A 17 -10.44 10.71 3.60
C LEU A 17 -11.82 11.37 3.78
N GLY A 18 -12.72 11.20 2.81
CA GLY A 18 -14.09 11.71 2.84
C GLY A 18 -15.01 10.91 1.94
N SER A 19 -16.30 11.26 1.96
CA SER A 19 -17.28 10.63 1.08
C SER A 19 -16.97 10.95 -0.38
N GLN A 20 -16.95 9.93 -1.23
CA GLN A 20 -16.66 10.09 -2.64
C GLN A 20 -17.70 9.34 -3.50
N LEU A 21 -18.63 10.09 -4.08
CA LEU A 21 -19.75 9.58 -4.86
C LEU A 21 -19.36 9.18 -6.29
N ASP A 22 -18.18 9.60 -6.77
CA ASP A 22 -17.76 9.40 -8.16
C ASP A 22 -16.94 8.12 -8.39
N LEU A 23 -16.49 7.48 -7.31
CA LEU A 23 -15.69 6.24 -7.31
C LEU A 23 -16.46 4.91 -7.34
N PRO A 24 -17.73 4.82 -6.86
CA PRO A 24 -18.51 3.59 -6.95
C PRO A 24 -18.54 3.03 -8.38
N ASN A 25 -18.46 1.71 -8.50
CA ASN A 25 -18.40 0.95 -9.76
C ASN A 25 -17.19 1.25 -10.66
N LYS A 26 -16.27 2.13 -10.25
CA LYS A 26 -15.05 2.43 -10.99
C LYS A 26 -13.82 1.79 -10.37
N ARG A 27 -13.74 1.79 -9.03
CA ARG A 27 -12.56 1.38 -8.24
C ARG A 27 -12.99 0.30 -7.26
N SER A 28 -12.23 -0.80 -7.18
CA SER A 28 -12.54 -1.91 -6.25
C SER A 28 -12.23 -1.51 -4.80
N ILE A 29 -13.22 -1.66 -3.91
CA ILE A 29 -13.07 -1.48 -2.46
C ILE A 29 -12.79 -2.84 -1.84
N PHE A 30 -11.73 -2.97 -1.05
CA PHE A 30 -11.28 -4.25 -0.47
C PHE A 30 -11.10 -4.23 1.05
N GLY A 31 -11.34 -3.09 1.72
CA GLY A 31 -11.18 -2.95 3.15
C GLY A 31 -11.60 -1.57 3.64
N TYR A 32 -11.60 -1.40 4.96
CA TYR A 32 -11.82 -0.13 5.64
C TYR A 32 -10.93 -0.09 6.90
N ASP A 33 -10.55 1.11 7.32
CA ASP A 33 -9.75 1.30 8.53
C ASP A 33 -10.62 1.21 9.78
N THR A 34 -10.08 0.65 10.85
CA THR A 34 -10.78 0.52 12.14
C THR A 34 -10.76 1.84 12.89
N GLY A 35 -11.80 2.10 13.69
CA GLY A 35 -12.00 3.39 14.39
C GLY A 35 -10.82 3.88 15.23
N GLU A 36 -10.01 2.96 15.76
CA GLU A 36 -8.83 3.28 16.59
C GLU A 36 -7.68 3.91 15.78
N THR A 37 -7.54 3.57 14.49
CA THR A 37 -6.44 4.04 13.63
C THR A 37 -6.87 5.10 12.61
N ILE A 38 -8.12 5.59 12.67
CA ILE A 38 -8.62 6.63 11.75
C ILE A 38 -7.83 7.94 11.94
N TYR A 39 -7.41 8.27 13.16
CA TYR A 39 -6.67 9.51 13.43
C TYR A 39 -5.29 9.53 12.74
N ASP A 40 -4.63 8.38 12.63
CA ASP A 40 -3.36 8.25 11.92
C ASP A 40 -3.54 8.54 10.42
N MET A 41 -4.68 8.14 9.84
CA MET A 41 -5.03 8.45 8.45
C MET A 41 -5.35 9.93 8.24
N LEU A 42 -5.99 10.60 9.21
CA LEU A 42 -6.26 12.03 9.14
C LEU A 42 -4.98 12.86 9.25
N GLU A 43 -3.92 12.35 9.88
CA GLU A 43 -2.61 13.01 9.87
C GLU A 43 -2.00 13.04 8.47
N LEU A 44 -2.24 12.01 7.65
CA LEU A 44 -1.78 11.98 6.25
C LEU A 44 -2.42 13.08 5.39
N GLU A 45 -3.64 13.53 5.73
CA GLU A 45 -4.33 14.64 5.06
C GLU A 45 -3.60 15.98 5.24
N GLN A 46 -2.91 16.15 6.36
CA GLN A 46 -2.26 17.40 6.74
C GLN A 46 -0.89 17.59 6.08
N ALA A 47 -0.44 16.64 5.24
CA ALA A 47 0.83 16.71 4.56
C ALA A 47 0.86 17.88 3.54
N LEU A 48 1.92 18.69 3.59
CA LEU A 48 2.15 19.74 2.59
C LEU A 48 2.46 19.09 1.24
N VAL A 49 1.78 19.55 0.18
CA VAL A 49 1.95 19.06 -1.20
C VAL A 49 2.50 20.14 -2.12
N ASP A 50 3.11 19.70 -3.23
CA ASP A 50 3.53 20.56 -4.32
C ASP A 50 2.39 20.83 -5.33
N GLU A 51 2.71 21.47 -6.46
CA GLU A 51 1.73 21.84 -7.50
C GLU A 51 1.12 20.65 -8.25
N ILE A 52 1.66 19.43 -8.07
CA ILE A 52 1.18 18.20 -8.72
C ILE A 52 0.66 17.18 -7.69
N ASP A 53 0.22 17.67 -6.53
CA ASP A 53 -0.32 16.89 -5.41
C ASP A 53 0.64 15.85 -4.83
N ARG A 54 1.96 16.04 -4.99
CA ARG A 54 2.96 15.18 -4.35
C ARG A 54 3.34 15.76 -2.99
N PRO A 55 3.33 14.95 -1.92
CA PRO A 55 3.79 15.42 -0.61
C PRO A 55 5.25 15.86 -0.65
N LEU A 56 5.55 17.03 -0.10
CA LEU A 56 6.92 17.53 0.09
C LEU A 56 7.74 16.56 0.96
N TYR A 57 7.08 15.93 1.94
CA TYR A 57 7.63 14.89 2.78
C TYR A 57 6.71 13.67 2.74
N ALA A 58 6.96 12.78 1.79
CA ALA A 58 6.12 11.61 1.57
C ALA A 58 6.14 10.64 2.78
N PRO A 59 4.97 10.32 3.37
CA PRO A 59 4.84 9.24 4.34
C PRO A 59 5.30 7.90 3.74
N LYS A 60 5.92 7.05 4.56
CA LYS A 60 6.44 5.76 4.12
C LYS A 60 5.83 4.62 4.95
N MET A 61 5.41 3.56 4.28
CA MET A 61 5.10 2.29 4.94
C MET A 61 6.41 1.64 5.39
N ILE A 62 6.60 1.53 6.71
CA ILE A 62 7.80 0.97 7.31
C ILE A 62 7.71 -0.56 7.39
N GLN A 63 6.53 -1.06 7.75
CA GLN A 63 6.23 -2.48 7.94
C GLN A 63 4.74 -2.72 7.64
N ALA A 64 4.42 -3.95 7.23
CA ALA A 64 3.05 -4.45 7.14
C ALA A 64 2.99 -5.80 7.86
N GLU A 65 1.92 -6.03 8.61
CA GLU A 65 1.68 -7.28 9.35
C GLU A 65 0.28 -7.81 9.03
N LEU A 66 0.19 -9.13 8.81
CA LEU A 66 -1.08 -9.80 8.56
C LEU A 66 -1.59 -10.41 9.87
N LEU A 67 -2.53 -9.73 10.52
CA LEU A 67 -3.05 -10.15 11.83
C LEU A 67 -3.96 -11.39 11.76
N ASN A 68 -4.73 -11.51 10.68
CA ASN A 68 -5.61 -12.65 10.44
C ASN A 68 -5.53 -13.03 8.95
N ASN A 69 -5.07 -14.24 8.65
CA ASN A 69 -4.94 -14.74 7.29
C ASN A 69 -6.10 -15.67 6.91
N PRO A 70 -7.11 -15.20 6.14
CA PRO A 70 -8.19 -16.06 5.66
C PRO A 70 -7.76 -17.03 4.55
N PHE A 71 -6.57 -16.85 3.97
CA PHE A 71 -6.04 -17.65 2.86
C PHE A 71 -4.67 -18.26 3.24
N PRO A 72 -4.66 -19.36 4.03
CA PRO A 72 -3.42 -19.98 4.50
C PRO A 72 -2.60 -20.63 3.38
N ASP A 73 -3.19 -20.81 2.21
CA ASP A 73 -2.59 -21.38 1.00
C ASP A 73 -1.80 -20.36 0.17
N ILE A 74 -1.93 -19.06 0.45
CA ILE A 74 -1.13 -18.03 -0.21
C ILE A 74 0.31 -18.10 0.28
N ILE A 75 1.21 -18.48 -0.63
CA ILE A 75 2.66 -18.55 -0.37
C ILE A 75 3.31 -17.27 -0.92
N PRO A 76 3.91 -16.42 -0.07
CA PRO A 76 4.58 -15.21 -0.53
C PRO A 76 5.75 -15.52 -1.47
N ARG A 77 5.91 -14.71 -2.52
CA ARG A 77 7.07 -14.83 -3.40
C ARG A 77 8.31 -14.30 -2.67
N ILE A 78 9.35 -15.11 -2.59
CA ILE A 78 10.66 -14.71 -2.07
C ILE A 78 11.42 -14.01 -3.20
N ILE A 79 11.67 -12.71 -3.04
CA ILE A 79 12.55 -11.95 -3.93
C ILE A 79 13.81 -11.61 -3.15
N VAL A 80 14.96 -12.07 -3.65
CA VAL A 80 16.28 -11.66 -3.17
C VAL A 80 16.63 -10.37 -3.88
N GLN A 81 16.56 -9.23 -3.19
CA GLN A 81 17.12 -7.98 -3.69
C GLN A 81 18.58 -7.87 -3.24
N GLU A 82 19.51 -7.81 -4.20
CA GLU A 82 20.85 -7.31 -3.94
C GLU A 82 20.75 -5.79 -3.75
N SER A 83 20.88 -5.31 -2.51
CA SER A 83 20.97 -3.87 -2.24
C SER A 83 22.39 -3.39 -2.50
N GLU A 84 22.57 -2.37 -3.34
CA GLU A 84 23.87 -1.71 -3.59
C GLU A 84 24.37 -0.84 -2.41
N GLU A 85 23.67 -0.81 -1.27
CA GLU A 85 24.07 0.00 -0.12
C GLU A 85 25.09 -0.71 0.78
N VAL A 86 26.36 -0.38 0.52
CA VAL A 86 27.50 -0.27 1.47
C VAL A 86 27.95 -1.55 2.18
N LYS A 87 29.04 -2.16 1.64
CA LYS A 87 30.19 -2.83 2.32
C LYS A 87 29.99 -3.73 3.56
N ASP A 88 28.80 -4.12 3.96
CA ASP A 88 28.56 -5.18 4.96
C ASP A 88 27.97 -6.41 4.28
N ARG A 89 28.82 -7.42 4.10
CA ARG A 89 28.59 -8.59 3.22
C ARG A 89 27.45 -9.55 3.61
N ASN A 90 26.58 -9.23 4.57
CA ASN A 90 25.64 -10.21 5.14
C ASN A 90 24.16 -9.78 5.26
N LYS A 91 23.72 -8.65 4.70
CA LYS A 91 22.29 -8.27 4.74
C LYS A 91 21.60 -8.54 3.42
N VAL A 92 21.12 -9.77 3.23
CA VAL A 92 20.10 -10.06 2.22
C VAL A 92 18.75 -9.57 2.76
N LYS A 93 18.14 -8.58 2.09
CA LYS A 93 16.78 -8.15 2.43
C LYS A 93 15.80 -9.02 1.66
N ILE A 94 15.13 -9.93 2.37
CA ILE A 94 14.05 -10.74 1.81
C ILE A 94 12.79 -9.88 1.75
N ILE A 95 12.26 -9.67 0.55
CA ILE A 95 10.97 -9.00 0.36
C ILE A 95 9.95 -10.06 -0.01
N TYR A 96 8.87 -10.11 0.77
CA TYR A 96 7.72 -10.93 0.50
C TYR A 96 6.74 -10.13 -0.36
N VAL A 97 6.57 -10.55 -1.62
CA VAL A 97 5.53 -9.98 -2.49
C VAL A 97 4.38 -10.97 -2.54
N CYS A 98 3.23 -10.54 -2.02
CA CYS A 98 1.99 -11.26 -2.19
C CYS A 98 1.30 -10.73 -3.45
N SER A 99 1.20 -11.55 -4.49
CA SER A 99 0.38 -11.26 -5.66
C SER A 99 -0.90 -12.07 -5.51
N ILE A 100 -2.01 -11.38 -5.27
CA ILE A 100 -3.33 -11.99 -5.39
C ILE A 100 -3.59 -12.10 -6.89
N TYR A 101 -3.35 -13.27 -7.48
CA TYR A 101 -3.77 -13.54 -8.85
C TYR A 101 -5.29 -13.76 -8.86
N PRO A 102 -5.99 -13.35 -9.94
CA PRO A 102 -7.43 -13.49 -10.07
C PRO A 102 -7.89 -14.96 -10.06
#